data_AF-A0A8C9K014-F1
#
_entry.id   AF-A0A8C9K014-F1
#
_cell.length_a   1.000
_cell.length_b   1.000
_cell.length_c   1.000
_cell.angle_alpha   90.00
_cell.angle_beta   90.00
_cell.angle_gamma   90.00
#
_symmetry.space_group_name_H-M   'P 1'
#
loop_
_entity.id
_entity.type
_entity.pdbx_description
1 polymer ?
#
loop_
_entity_poly.entity_id
_entity_poly.type
_entity_poly.pdbx_seq_one_letter_code
_entity_poly.pdbx_strand_id
1 'polypeptide(L)'
;EINSSQINPWNLISGILGVICLSLMATTGVLLKHLLTKQSIQSTMPTMSPGLTTEIQKEADCCSCQEKWIGNQCNCYFFSTELKTWEESRDFCASQNSSLLQIQNTEELACI
;
A
#
# COMPACT_ATOMS: atom_id res chain seq x y z
N GLU A 1 48.72 -6.57 -38.07
CA GLU A 1 47.71 -7.63 -38.24
C GLU A 1 47.26 -8.05 -36.85
N ILE A 2 45.97 -7.88 -36.54
CA ILE A 2 45.44 -7.97 -35.17
C ILE A 2 45.41 -9.44 -34.76
N ASN A 3 46.19 -9.81 -33.74
CA ASN A 3 46.26 -11.15 -33.18
C ASN A 3 44.95 -11.46 -32.43
N SER A 4 44.06 -12.24 -33.04
CA SER A 4 42.78 -12.65 -32.47
C SER A 4 43.01 -13.68 -31.35
N SER A 5 43.21 -13.13 -30.15
CA SER A 5 43.04 -13.74 -28.84
C SER A 5 42.27 -15.08 -28.83
N GLN A 6 42.96 -16.16 -28.47
CA GLN A 6 42.35 -17.39 -27.97
C GLN A 6 41.66 -17.07 -26.63
N ILE A 7 40.46 -16.50 -26.70
CA ILE A 7 39.63 -16.28 -25.53
C ILE A 7 39.11 -17.65 -25.12
N ASN A 8 39.63 -18.19 -24.02
CA ASN A 8 39.21 -19.48 -23.49
C ASN A 8 37.67 -19.50 -23.32
N PRO A 9 36.96 -20.47 -23.91
CA PRO A 9 35.49 -20.52 -23.85
C PRO A 9 34.99 -20.57 -22.39
N TRP A 10 35.74 -21.22 -21.50
CA TRP A 10 35.48 -21.23 -20.06
C TRP A 10 35.51 -19.84 -19.41
N ASN A 11 36.34 -18.92 -19.89
CA ASN A 11 36.42 -17.56 -19.38
C ASN A 11 35.21 -16.72 -19.84
N LEU A 12 34.70 -16.98 -21.05
CA LEU A 12 33.46 -16.37 -21.54
C LEU A 12 32.25 -16.89 -20.77
N ILE A 13 32.18 -18.21 -20.54
CA ILE A 13 31.10 -18.82 -19.75
C ILE A 13 31.12 -18.29 -18.31
N SER A 14 32.30 -18.22 -17.69
CA SER A 14 32.47 -17.65 -16.35
C SER A 14 32.03 -16.19 -16.27
N GLY A 15 32.40 -15.38 -17.28
CA GLY A 15 31.98 -13.98 -17.38
C GLY A 15 30.47 -13.83 -17.54
N ILE A 16 29.85 -14.59 -18.45
CA ILE A 16 28.40 -14.56 -18.69
C ILE A 16 27.63 -14.98 -17.43
N LEU A 17 28.07 -16.07 -16.78
CA LEU A 17 27.44 -16.54 -15.54
C LEU A 17 27.55 -15.48 -14.43
N GLY A 18 28.71 -14.83 -14.31
CA GLY A 18 28.90 -13.72 -13.38
C GLY A 18 27.96 -12.55 -13.64
N VAL A 19 27.81 -12.13 -14.90
CA VAL A 19 26.90 -11.03 -15.29
C VAL A 19 25.45 -11.40 -15.01
N ILE A 20 25.03 -12.63 -15.32
CA ILE A 20 23.68 -13.13 -15.03
C ILE A 20 23.44 -13.11 -13.52
N CYS A 21 24.36 -13.65 -12.71
CA CYS A 21 24.24 -13.62 -11.26
C CYS A 21 24.12 -12.20 -10.70
N LEU A 22 24.94 -11.25 -11.19
CA LEU A 22 24.85 -9.85 -10.77
C LEU A 22 23.50 -9.23 -11.12
N SER A 23 22.98 -9.51 -12.32
CA SER A 23 21.66 -9.01 -12.75
C SER A 23 20.53 -9.55 -11.88
N LEU A 24 20.55 -10.85 -11.54
CA LEU A 24 19.55 -11.49 -10.69
C LEU A 24 19.60 -10.98 -9.25
N MET A 25 20.80 -10.73 -8.70
CA MET A 25 20.96 -10.16 -7.37
C MET A 25 20.47 -8.71 -7.31
N ALA A 26 20.72 -7.92 -8.35
CA ALA A 26 20.24 -6.53 -8.43
C ALA A 26 18.70 -6.45 -8.50
N THR A 27 18.06 -7.25 -9.35
CA THR A 27 16.59 -7.25 -9.47
C THR A 27 15.92 -7.74 -8.18
N THR A 28 16.43 -8.82 -7.58
CA THR A 28 15.93 -9.34 -6.31
C THR A 28 16.13 -8.33 -5.18
N GLY A 29 17.28 -7.66 -5.12
CA GLY A 29 17.57 -6.64 -4.12
C GLY A 29 16.70 -5.39 -4.26
N VAL A 30 16.46 -4.92 -5.49
CA VAL A 30 15.55 -3.78 -5.76
C VAL A 30 14.11 -4.14 -5.42
N LEU A 31 13.64 -5.32 -5.83
CA LEU A 31 12.29 -5.79 -5.51
C LEU A 31 12.09 -5.94 -3.99
N LEU A 32 13.06 -6.53 -3.29
CA LEU A 32 13.03 -6.69 -1.84
C LEU A 32 13.01 -5.32 -1.14
N LYS A 33 13.86 -4.38 -1.56
CA LYS A 33 13.82 -3.00 -1.03
C LYS A 33 12.48 -2.33 -1.28
N HIS A 34 11.90 -2.46 -2.47
CA HIS A 34 10.59 -1.90 -2.78
C HIS A 34 9.47 -2.46 -1.89
N LEU A 35 9.49 -3.77 -1.63
CA LEU A 35 8.55 -4.43 -0.71
C LEU A 35 8.76 -3.97 0.74
N LEU A 36 10.02 -3.83 1.18
CA LEU A 36 10.38 -3.32 2.52
C LEU A 36 10.02 -1.84 2.69
N THR A 37 10.18 -1.00 1.65
CA THR A 37 9.77 0.41 1.67
C THR A 37 8.25 0.53 1.71
N LYS A 38 7.51 -0.32 0.97
CA LYS A 38 6.04 -0.42 1.14
C LYS A 38 5.65 -0.82 2.56
N GLN A 39 6.39 -1.71 3.21
CA GLN A 39 6.11 -2.14 4.59
C GLN A 39 6.48 -1.07 5.64
N SER A 40 7.54 -0.29 5.38
CA SER A 40 8.02 0.76 6.30
C SER A 40 7.10 1.97 6.38
N ILE A 41 6.29 2.27 5.36
CA ILE A 41 5.39 3.44 5.39
C ILE A 41 4.14 3.17 6.27
N GLN A 42 3.80 1.91 6.55
CA GLN A 42 2.61 1.54 7.34
C GLN A 42 2.91 1.20 8.81
N SER A 43 4.18 1.06 9.22
CA SER A 43 4.55 0.60 10.57
C SER A 43 5.17 1.72 11.41
N THR A 44 4.40 2.76 11.73
CA THR A 44 4.70 3.64 12.87
C THR A 44 3.45 3.76 13.71
N MET A 45 3.30 2.87 14.70
CA MET A 45 2.42 3.11 15.83
C MET A 45 3.19 4.00 16.81
N PRO A 46 2.77 5.25 17.10
CA PRO A 46 3.39 6.00 18.18
C PRO A 46 2.91 5.42 19.51
N THR A 47 3.88 4.96 20.28
CA THR A 47 3.80 4.63 21.70
C THR A 47 3.03 5.69 22.48
N MET A 48 1.93 5.29 23.12
CA MET A 48 1.26 6.14 24.11
C MET A 48 2.16 6.29 25.34
N SER A 49 2.50 7.53 25.69
CA SER A 49 2.91 7.90 27.05
C SER A 49 2.46 9.33 27.37
N PRO A 50 2.09 9.62 28.63
CA PRO A 50 1.23 10.75 28.97
C PRO A 50 2.07 11.97 29.34
N GLY A 51 1.97 13.03 28.54
CA GLY A 51 2.57 14.30 28.93
C GLY A 51 2.51 15.32 27.81
N LEU A 52 1.59 16.27 27.96
CA LEU A 52 1.54 17.56 27.26
C LEU A 52 0.86 17.55 25.88
N THR A 53 -0.46 17.40 25.87
CA THR A 53 -1.33 17.54 24.68
C THR A 53 -2.24 18.74 24.83
N THR A 54 -1.94 19.85 24.15
CA THR A 54 -2.93 20.93 23.95
C THR A 54 -2.90 21.55 22.55
N GLU A 55 -1.89 21.30 21.71
CA GLU A 55 -1.87 21.85 20.33
C GLU A 55 -1.76 20.81 19.20
N ILE A 56 -1.41 19.55 19.48
CA ILE A 56 -1.31 18.49 18.44
C ILE A 56 -2.69 17.86 18.12
N GLN A 57 -3.74 18.16 18.89
CA GLN A 57 -5.03 17.48 18.78
C GLN A 57 -5.84 17.80 17.51
N LYS A 58 -5.55 18.89 16.80
CA LYS A 58 -6.40 19.30 15.66
C LYS A 58 -6.13 18.50 14.38
N GLU A 59 -4.97 17.87 14.24
CA GLU A 59 -4.57 17.16 13.01
C GLU A 59 -4.79 15.65 13.09
N ALA A 60 -4.84 15.07 14.29
CA ALA A 60 -5.24 13.66 14.48
C ALA A 60 -6.77 13.45 14.44
N ASP A 61 -7.54 14.53 14.55
CA ASP A 61 -9.02 14.50 14.58
C ASP A 61 -9.65 14.34 13.18
N CYS A 62 -8.88 14.49 12.10
CA CYS A 62 -9.41 14.44 10.73
C CYS A 62 -9.75 13.01 10.26
N CYS A 63 -9.38 11.97 11.02
CA CYS A 63 -9.57 10.57 10.62
C CYS A 63 -10.43 9.77 11.61
N SER A 64 -11.20 10.44 12.47
CA SER A 64 -12.18 9.78 13.34
C SER A 64 -13.47 9.45 12.57
N CYS A 65 -13.93 8.21 12.65
CA CYS A 65 -15.22 7.80 12.10
C CYS A 65 -16.32 7.81 13.16
N GLN A 66 -17.56 8.01 12.71
CA GLN A 66 -18.74 7.89 13.57
C GLN A 66 -18.85 6.47 14.15
N GLU A 67 -19.56 6.33 15.26
CA GLU A 67 -19.80 5.03 15.89
C GLU A 67 -20.43 4.06 14.87
N LYS A 68 -19.94 2.82 14.81
CA LYS A 68 -20.36 1.75 13.87
C LYS A 68 -19.88 1.92 12.41
N TRP A 69 -19.05 2.92 12.12
CA TRP A 69 -18.38 3.05 10.83
C TRP A 69 -16.97 2.48 10.90
N ILE A 70 -16.53 1.90 9.79
CA ILE A 70 -15.19 1.31 9.64
C ILE A 70 -14.29 2.36 8.98
N GLY A 71 -13.16 2.68 9.60
CA GLY A 71 -12.18 3.64 9.07
C GLY A 71 -11.09 2.96 8.26
N ASN A 72 -10.79 3.48 7.07
CA ASN A 72 -9.63 3.07 6.27
C ASN A 72 -9.08 4.28 5.50
N GLN A 73 -7.78 4.58 5.66
CA GLN A 73 -7.09 5.70 4.99
C GLN A 73 -7.85 7.05 5.08
N CYS A 74 -8.40 7.37 6.27
CA CYS A 74 -9.20 8.57 6.54
C CYS A 74 -10.55 8.65 5.78
N ASN A 75 -10.99 7.55 5.17
CA ASN A 75 -12.37 7.36 4.73
C ASN A 75 -13.14 6.54 5.76
N CYS A 76 -14.44 6.79 5.86
CA CYS A 76 -15.35 6.07 6.75
C CYS A 76 -16.41 5.31 5.93
N TYR A 77 -16.58 4.03 6.24
CA TYR A 77 -17.47 3.12 5.53
C TYR A 77 -18.55 2.60 6.46
N PHE A 78 -19.80 2.58 5.97
CA PHE A 78 -20.94 2.02 6.69
C PHE A 78 -21.53 0.85 5.90
N PHE A 79 -21.67 -0.29 6.58
CA PHE A 79 -22.29 -1.48 6.03
C PHE A 79 -23.67 -1.66 6.65
N SER A 80 -24.70 -1.41 5.85
CA SER A 80 -26.08 -1.68 6.23
C SER A 80 -26.34 -3.18 6.22
N THR A 81 -27.02 -3.69 7.24
CA THR A 81 -27.57 -5.05 7.25
C THR A 81 -28.96 -5.13 6.61
N GLU A 82 -29.56 -3.97 6.28
CA GLU A 82 -30.87 -3.89 5.66
C GLU A 82 -30.78 -4.08 4.14
N LEU A 83 -31.66 -4.91 3.61
CA LEU A 83 -31.87 -5.05 2.17
C LEU A 83 -32.64 -3.84 1.64
N LYS A 84 -32.02 -3.13 0.70
CA LYS A 84 -32.58 -1.97 0.02
C LYS A 84 -32.29 -2.07 -1.48
N THR A 85 -33.13 -1.47 -2.30
CA THR A 85 -32.79 -1.23 -3.70
C THR A 85 -31.60 -0.28 -3.80
N TRP A 86 -30.99 -0.20 -4.99
CA TRP A 86 -29.85 0.69 -5.20
C TRP A 86 -30.21 2.16 -4.95
N GLU A 87 -31.38 2.59 -5.43
CA GLU A 87 -31.90 3.95 -5.24
C GLU A 87 -32.16 4.25 -3.76
N GLU A 88 -32.83 3.37 -3.03
CA GLU A 88 -33.06 3.54 -1.59
C GLU A 88 -31.75 3.57 -0.79
N SER A 89 -30.76 2.78 -1.20
CA SER A 89 -29.43 2.78 -0.57
C SER A 89 -28.70 4.10 -0.80
N ARG A 90 -28.78 4.65 -2.01
CA ARG A 90 -28.21 5.96 -2.35
C ARG A 90 -28.84 7.06 -1.52
N ASP A 91 -30.17 7.08 -1.43
CA ASP A 91 -30.90 8.10 -0.69
C ASP A 91 -30.65 7.97 0.83
N PHE A 92 -30.51 6.75 1.35
CA PHE A 92 -30.09 6.50 2.73
C PHE A 92 -28.67 7.03 3.02
N CYS A 93 -27.69 6.76 2.15
CA CYS A 93 -26.35 7.31 2.34
C CYS A 93 -26.37 8.85 2.35
N ALA A 94 -27.14 9.46 1.45
CA ALA A 94 -27.31 10.90 1.41
C ALA A 94 -27.91 11.46 2.71
N SER A 95 -28.88 10.77 3.34
CA SER A 95 -29.43 11.19 4.63
C SER A 95 -28.43 11.11 5.79
N GLN A 96 -27.38 10.32 5.64
CA GLN A 96 -26.28 10.18 6.60
C GLN A 96 -25.11 11.13 6.32
N ASN A 97 -25.28 12.15 5.45
CA ASN A 97 -24.21 13.03 4.96
C ASN A 97 -23.04 12.25 4.33
N SER A 98 -23.33 11.12 3.70
CA SER A 98 -22.35 10.30 2.99
C SER A 98 -22.80 10.04 1.55
N SER A 99 -22.01 9.28 0.82
CA SER A 99 -22.34 8.84 -0.54
C SER A 99 -22.33 7.33 -0.59
N LEU A 100 -23.20 6.76 -1.45
CA LEU A 100 -23.16 5.33 -1.70
C LEU A 100 -21.82 4.95 -2.31
N LEU A 101 -21.19 3.94 -1.72
CA LEU A 101 -19.84 3.53 -2.09
C LEU A 101 -19.80 3.06 -3.54
N GLN A 102 -18.89 3.64 -4.32
CA GLN A 102 -18.55 3.18 -5.66
C GLN A 102 -17.11 2.70 -5.64
N ILE A 103 -16.93 1.39 -5.79
CA ILE A 103 -15.62 0.76 -5.76
C ILE A 103 -14.89 1.11 -7.06
N GLN A 104 -13.81 1.88 -6.96
CA GLN A 104 -13.08 2.39 -8.12
C GLN A 104 -11.82 1.56 -8.43
N ASN A 105 -11.30 0.80 -7.47
CA ASN A 105 -10.06 0.04 -7.64
C ASN A 105 -10.03 -1.26 -6.81
N THR A 106 -9.04 -2.11 -7.12
CA THR A 106 -8.86 -3.41 -6.47
C THR A 106 -8.37 -3.33 -5.03
N GLU A 107 -7.69 -2.24 -4.64
CA GLU A 107 -7.22 -2.06 -3.26
C GLU A 107 -8.41 -1.75 -2.33
N GLU A 108 -9.37 -0.95 -2.79
CA GLU A 108 -10.63 -0.66 -2.12
C GLU A 108 -11.49 -1.92 -1.99
N LEU A 109 -11.60 -2.72 -3.05
CA LEU A 109 -12.30 -4.01 -3.00
C LEU A 109 -11.67 -5.00 -2.00
N ALA A 110 -10.35 -5.02 -1.88
CA ALA A 110 -9.66 -5.94 -0.98
C ALA A 110 -9.84 -5.59 0.50
N CYS A 111 -10.23 -4.35 0.81
CA CYS A 111 -10.46 -3.87 2.18
C CYS A 111 -11.92 -4.01 2.63
N ILE A 112 -12.86 -4.12 1.68
CA ILE A 112 -14.31 -4.33 1.92
C ILE A 112 -14.57 -5.80 2.23
#